data_AF-A0A2T6IFY3-F1
#
_entry.id   AF-A0A2T6IFY3-F1
#
_cell.length_a   1.000
_cell.length_b   1.000
_cell.length_c   1.000
_cell.angle_alpha   90.00
_cell.angle_beta   90.00
_cell.angle_gamma   90.00
#
_symmetry.space_group_name_H-M   'P 1'
#
loop_
_entity.id
_entity.type
_entity.pdbx_description
1 polymer ?
#
loop_
_entity_poly.entity_id
_entity_poly.type
_entity_poly.pdbx_seq_one_letter_code
_entity_poly.pdbx_strand_id
1 'polypeptide(L)'
;MTALPPPPSANVAVSFTAAPAEPLSRGEVKAASLKLELQNIERELKDWWMSRKILRDRNIGLFNLLQHHNFAGLSVNNAKLSDSQRVMWTDLVQGKPDVEDKLSVDAREMKVDMYEKMFKQAADLENPCRMPGVAYLRCLRDTLTETQSARRSSCLNAFSSFDACRTGLLKQQSAAVE
;
A
#
# COMPACT_ATOMS: atom_id res chain seq x y z
N MET A 1 -9.03 -8.81 -27.66
CA MET A 1 -9.01 -8.32 -29.05
C MET A 1 -7.62 -8.55 -29.60
N THR A 2 -7.51 -9.27 -30.71
CA THR A 2 -6.25 -9.46 -31.44
C THR A 2 -6.02 -8.29 -32.40
N ALA A 3 -4.76 -8.05 -32.77
CA ALA A 3 -4.43 -6.99 -33.72
C ALA A 3 -5.03 -7.28 -35.11
N LEU A 4 -5.38 -6.22 -35.85
CA LEU A 4 -5.71 -6.32 -37.28
C LEU A 4 -4.44 -6.61 -38.10
N PRO A 5 -4.56 -7.27 -39.28
CA PRO A 5 -3.45 -7.37 -40.20
C PRO A 5 -2.98 -5.97 -40.64
N PRO A 6 -1.69 -5.81 -41.00
CA PRO A 6 -1.20 -4.56 -41.56
C PRO A 6 -2.00 -4.10 -42.78
N PRO A 7 -2.15 -2.79 -43.01
CA PRO A 7 -2.82 -2.28 -44.21
C PRO A 7 -2.03 -2.64 -45.49
N PRO A 8 -2.71 -2.80 -46.65
CA PRO A 8 -2.04 -3.08 -47.91
C PRO A 8 -1.17 -1.91 -48.36
N SER A 9 -0.10 -2.23 -49.08
CA SER A 9 0.78 -1.25 -49.74
C SER A 9 0.69 -1.35 -51.26
N ALA A 10 1.05 -0.29 -51.96
CA ALA A 10 1.10 -0.30 -53.43
C ALA A 10 2.19 -1.26 -53.93
N ASN A 11 1.85 -2.09 -54.92
CA ASN A 11 2.80 -3.01 -55.55
C ASN A 11 3.80 -2.29 -56.47
N VAL A 12 3.45 -1.10 -56.95
CA VAL A 12 4.27 -0.24 -57.80
C VAL A 12 4.58 1.04 -57.02
N ALA A 13 5.80 1.55 -57.16
CA ALA A 13 6.23 2.76 -56.48
C ALA A 13 5.40 3.98 -56.93
N VAL A 14 4.66 4.56 -55.99
CA VAL A 14 4.01 5.87 -56.14
C VAL A 14 4.92 6.93 -55.56
N SER A 15 5.55 7.73 -56.42
CA SER A 15 6.41 8.87 -56.03
C SER A 15 5.53 10.12 -55.77
N PHE A 16 5.76 11.23 -56.48
CA PHE A 16 4.95 12.45 -56.36
C PHE A 16 3.76 12.48 -57.33
N THR A 17 3.53 11.41 -58.09
CA THR A 17 2.46 11.35 -59.12
C THR A 17 1.04 11.49 -58.56
N ALA A 18 0.86 11.25 -57.26
CA ALA A 18 -0.41 11.45 -56.56
C ALA A 18 -0.49 12.76 -55.75
N ALA A 19 0.51 13.64 -55.85
CA ALA A 19 0.50 14.90 -55.12
C ALA A 19 -0.60 15.85 -55.64
N PRO A 20 -1.25 16.62 -54.76
CA PRO A 20 -2.25 17.59 -55.19
C PRO A 20 -1.60 18.69 -56.04
N ALA A 21 -2.24 19.02 -57.17
CA ALA A 21 -1.80 20.09 -58.07
C ALA A 21 -2.40 21.47 -57.71
N GLU A 22 -3.38 21.50 -56.81
CA GLU A 22 -4.09 22.70 -56.37
C GLU A 22 -3.97 22.91 -54.85
N PRO A 23 -4.01 24.16 -54.37
CA PRO A 23 -3.98 24.46 -52.95
C PRO A 23 -5.26 24.00 -52.24
N LEU A 24 -5.15 23.70 -50.94
CA LEU A 24 -6.27 23.26 -50.13
C LEU A 24 -7.33 24.36 -49.96
N SER A 25 -8.60 23.93 -50.00
CA SER A 25 -9.76 24.73 -49.65
C SER A 25 -9.89 24.94 -48.13
N ARG A 26 -10.71 25.93 -47.72
CA ARG A 26 -11.02 26.15 -46.30
C ARG A 26 -11.66 24.93 -45.62
N GLY A 27 -12.41 24.12 -46.36
CA GLY A 27 -13.02 22.89 -45.84
C GLY A 27 -11.96 21.86 -45.47
N GLU A 28 -10.96 21.68 -46.33
CA GLU A 28 -9.85 20.74 -46.11
C GLU A 28 -8.95 21.19 -44.97
N VAL A 29 -8.68 22.49 -44.84
CA VAL A 29 -7.92 23.05 -43.70
C VAL A 29 -8.65 22.78 -42.38
N LYS A 30 -9.96 23.03 -42.31
CA LYS A 30 -10.77 22.72 -41.12
C LYS A 30 -10.76 21.22 -40.81
N ALA A 31 -10.92 20.37 -41.82
CA ALA A 31 -10.88 18.93 -41.63
C ALA A 31 -9.52 18.46 -41.09
N ALA A 32 -8.41 19.04 -41.57
CA ALA A 32 -7.08 18.77 -41.04
C ALA A 32 -6.94 19.20 -39.56
N SER A 33 -7.43 20.38 -39.20
CA SER A 33 -7.46 20.82 -37.80
C SER A 33 -8.29 19.89 -36.91
N LEU A 34 -9.47 19.44 -37.37
CA LEU A 34 -10.29 18.49 -36.64
C LEU A 34 -9.58 17.13 -36.47
N LYS A 35 -8.86 16.66 -37.48
CA LYS A 35 -8.08 15.41 -37.38
C LYS A 35 -6.97 15.50 -36.34
N LEU A 36 -6.29 16.66 -36.25
CA LEU A 36 -5.27 16.87 -35.21
C LEU A 36 -5.88 16.82 -33.81
N GLU A 37 -7.07 17.41 -33.61
CA GLU A 37 -7.73 17.35 -32.32
C GLU A 37 -8.25 15.96 -31.96
N LEU A 38 -8.77 15.21 -32.94
CA LEU A 38 -9.14 13.82 -32.74
C LEU A 38 -7.93 12.97 -32.31
N GLN A 39 -6.78 13.15 -32.96
CA GLN A 39 -5.54 12.45 -32.59
C GLN A 39 -5.04 12.86 -31.20
N ASN A 40 -5.22 14.12 -30.80
CA ASN A 40 -4.90 14.57 -29.44
C ASN A 40 -5.76 13.87 -28.39
N ILE A 41 -7.08 13.85 -28.62
CA ILE A 41 -8.05 13.17 -27.75
C ILE A 41 -7.76 11.67 -27.67
N GLU A 42 -7.50 11.01 -28.80
CA GLU A 42 -7.15 9.59 -28.84
C GLU A 42 -5.88 9.28 -28.04
N ARG A 43 -4.87 10.15 -28.09
CA ARG A 43 -3.64 10.01 -27.32
C ARG A 43 -3.91 10.13 -25.83
N GLU A 44 -4.62 11.16 -25.39
CA GLU A 44 -4.96 11.37 -23.98
C GLU A 44 -5.81 10.22 -23.42
N LEU A 45 -6.79 9.74 -24.20
CA LEU A 45 -7.60 8.57 -23.85
C LEU A 45 -6.75 7.30 -23.71
N LYS A 46 -5.82 7.07 -24.65
CA LYS A 46 -4.90 5.94 -24.60
C LYS A 46 -4.01 6.02 -23.36
N ASP A 47 -3.42 7.17 -23.07
CA ASP A 47 -2.52 7.36 -21.94
C ASP A 47 -3.24 7.11 -20.60
N TRP A 48 -4.44 7.68 -20.45
CA TRP A 48 -5.28 7.44 -19.28
C TRP A 48 -5.64 5.95 -19.14
N TRP A 49 -6.10 5.32 -20.23
CA TRP A 49 -6.55 3.93 -20.21
C TRP A 49 -5.39 2.98 -19.88
N MET A 50 -4.24 3.16 -20.54
CA MET A 50 -3.05 2.35 -20.32
C MET A 50 -2.56 2.49 -18.87
N SER A 51 -2.47 3.72 -18.35
CA SER A 51 -2.08 3.98 -16.96
C SER A 51 -3.03 3.29 -15.97
N ARG A 52 -4.34 3.45 -16.17
CA ARG A 52 -5.36 2.83 -15.32
C ARG A 52 -5.30 1.30 -15.39
N LYS A 53 -5.11 0.73 -16.57
CA LYS A 53 -5.00 -0.72 -16.77
C LYS A 53 -3.78 -1.29 -16.06
N ILE A 54 -2.60 -0.69 -16.27
CA ILE A 54 -1.35 -1.16 -15.69
C ILE A 54 -1.38 -1.07 -14.16
N LEU A 55 -1.85 0.05 -13.61
CA LEU A 55 -1.97 0.22 -12.15
C LEU A 55 -2.96 -0.77 -11.53
N ARG A 56 -4.09 -1.02 -12.18
CA ARG A 56 -5.08 -2.02 -11.73
C ARG A 56 -4.46 -3.42 -11.70
N ASP A 57 -3.84 -3.84 -12.81
CA ASP A 57 -3.29 -5.20 -12.93
C ASP A 57 -2.15 -5.41 -11.92
N ARG A 58 -1.28 -4.41 -11.74
CA ARG A 58 -0.23 -4.42 -10.72
C ARG A 58 -0.80 -4.56 -9.31
N ASN A 59 -1.79 -3.74 -8.95
CA ASN A 59 -2.34 -3.73 -7.59
C ASN A 59 -3.10 -5.02 -7.26
N ILE A 60 -3.79 -5.61 -8.23
CA ILE A 60 -4.40 -6.95 -8.08
C ILE A 60 -3.30 -8.01 -7.90
N GLY A 61 -2.21 -7.93 -8.68
CA GLY A 61 -1.06 -8.83 -8.54
C GLY A 61 -0.44 -8.74 -7.15
N LEU A 62 -0.22 -7.54 -6.63
CA LEU A 62 0.28 -7.31 -5.27
C LEU A 62 -0.67 -7.84 -4.20
N PHE A 63 -1.98 -7.61 -4.35
CA PHE A 63 -2.98 -8.17 -3.44
C PHE A 63 -2.93 -9.69 -3.39
N ASN A 64 -2.89 -10.35 -4.56
CA ASN A 64 -2.79 -11.81 -4.65
C ASN A 64 -1.49 -12.33 -4.03
N LEU A 65 -0.36 -11.62 -4.23
CA LEU A 65 0.93 -11.96 -3.63
C LEU A 65 0.88 -11.86 -2.10
N LEU A 66 0.32 -10.78 -1.55
CA LEU A 66 0.16 -10.59 -0.12
C LEU A 66 -0.75 -11.64 0.51
N GLN A 67 -1.85 -12.00 -0.15
CA GLN A 67 -2.72 -13.09 0.28
C GLN A 67 -2.03 -14.45 0.23
N HIS A 68 -1.26 -14.72 -0.82
CA HIS A 68 -0.50 -15.97 -0.97
C HIS A 68 0.51 -16.16 0.17
N HIS A 69 1.17 -15.08 0.58
CA HIS A 69 2.13 -15.10 1.68
C HIS A 69 1.50 -14.78 3.06
N ASN A 70 0.17 -14.79 3.17
CA ASN A 70 -0.55 -14.64 4.44
C ASN A 70 -0.22 -13.33 5.20
N PHE A 71 0.00 -12.23 4.50
CA PHE A 71 0.29 -10.93 5.14
C PHE A 71 -0.93 -10.35 5.87
N ALA A 72 -0.67 -9.53 6.90
CA ALA A 72 -1.67 -8.71 7.57
C ALA A 72 -1.12 -7.31 7.84
N GLY A 73 -1.88 -6.28 7.49
CA GLY A 73 -1.54 -4.87 7.70
C GLY A 73 -2.40 -4.22 8.79
N LEU A 74 -2.44 -2.87 8.79
CA LEU A 74 -3.16 -2.10 9.79
C LEU A 74 -4.69 -2.34 9.79
N SER A 75 -5.27 -2.69 8.64
CA SER A 75 -6.71 -2.96 8.51
C SER A 75 -7.13 -4.40 8.87
N VAL A 76 -6.18 -5.25 9.31
CA VAL A 76 -6.40 -6.63 9.79
C VAL A 76 -7.39 -7.45 8.94
N ASN A 77 -7.27 -7.36 7.61
CA ASN A 77 -8.16 -8.07 6.68
C ASN A 77 -7.58 -9.43 6.23
N ASN A 78 -7.30 -10.32 7.19
CA ASN A 78 -6.78 -11.65 6.89
C ASN A 78 -7.50 -12.73 7.73
N ALA A 79 -8.33 -13.53 7.07
CA ALA A 79 -9.12 -14.61 7.67
C ALA A 79 -8.30 -15.85 8.06
N LYS A 80 -7.06 -15.99 7.56
CA LYS A 80 -6.20 -17.15 7.82
C LYS A 80 -5.26 -16.96 9.02
N LEU A 81 -5.28 -15.80 9.67
CA LEU A 81 -4.56 -15.60 10.93
C LEU A 81 -5.21 -16.41 12.05
N SER A 82 -4.39 -17.02 12.92
CA SER A 82 -4.90 -17.59 14.16
C SER A 82 -5.44 -16.50 15.09
N ASP A 83 -6.39 -16.85 15.96
CA ASP A 83 -6.97 -15.90 16.90
C ASP A 83 -5.91 -15.24 17.81
N SER A 84 -4.92 -16.02 18.26
CA SER A 84 -3.81 -15.50 19.08
C SER A 84 -2.96 -14.48 18.34
N GLN A 85 -2.62 -14.72 17.07
CA GLN A 85 -1.89 -13.78 16.24
C GLN A 85 -2.72 -12.53 15.93
N ARG A 86 -4.02 -12.73 15.66
CA ARG A 86 -4.95 -11.62 15.38
C ARG A 86 -5.09 -10.71 16.59
N VAL A 87 -5.24 -11.25 17.79
CA VAL A 87 -5.31 -10.45 19.03
C VAL A 87 -4.00 -9.69 19.23
N MET A 88 -2.86 -10.37 19.16
CA MET A 88 -1.54 -9.75 19.33
C MET A 88 -1.30 -8.61 18.34
N TRP A 89 -1.66 -8.83 17.07
CA TRP A 89 -1.54 -7.81 16.03
C TRP A 89 -2.51 -6.64 16.25
N THR A 90 -3.75 -6.93 16.66
CA THR A 90 -4.74 -5.90 16.99
C THR A 90 -4.30 -5.06 18.18
N ASP A 91 -3.67 -5.65 19.19
CA ASP A 91 -3.08 -4.91 20.30
C ASP A 91 -1.95 -3.98 19.84
N LEU A 92 -1.10 -4.46 18.93
CA LEU A 92 -0.01 -3.67 18.36
C LEU A 92 -0.53 -2.52 17.48
N VAL A 93 -1.67 -2.67 16.80
CA VAL A 93 -2.21 -1.69 15.83
C VAL A 93 -3.27 -0.75 16.40
N GLN A 94 -4.11 -1.21 17.32
CA GLN A 94 -5.26 -0.45 17.83
C GLN A 94 -5.37 -0.48 19.35
N GLY A 95 -4.96 -1.58 19.97
CA GLY A 95 -5.03 -1.76 21.42
C GLY A 95 -3.79 -1.27 22.17
N LYS A 96 -3.57 -1.80 23.37
CA LYS A 96 -2.37 -1.55 24.15
C LYS A 96 -1.72 -2.90 24.48
N PRO A 97 -0.53 -3.21 23.94
CA PRO A 97 0.18 -4.43 24.31
C PRO A 97 0.50 -4.38 25.81
N ASP A 98 0.10 -5.39 26.56
CA ASP A 98 0.39 -5.49 27.99
C ASP A 98 0.43 -6.98 28.41
N VAL A 99 0.97 -7.26 29.59
CA VAL A 99 1.00 -8.61 30.17
C VAL A 99 0.06 -8.69 31.37
N GLU A 100 -0.74 -9.76 31.44
CA GLU A 100 -1.75 -9.95 32.48
C GLU A 100 -1.15 -10.44 33.80
N ASP A 101 -1.70 -9.94 34.91
CA ASP A 101 -1.23 -10.31 36.25
C ASP A 101 -1.47 -11.81 36.58
N LYS A 102 -2.40 -12.46 35.87
CA LYS A 102 -2.69 -13.90 35.99
C LYS A 102 -1.58 -14.82 35.46
N LEU A 103 -0.67 -14.30 34.64
CA LEU A 103 0.41 -15.08 34.04
C LEU A 103 1.59 -15.20 35.00
N SER A 104 2.29 -16.34 34.97
CA SER A 104 3.61 -16.49 35.59
C SER A 104 4.61 -15.55 34.92
N VAL A 105 5.69 -15.19 35.63
CA VAL A 105 6.73 -14.30 35.09
C VAL A 105 7.30 -14.83 33.77
N ASP A 106 7.58 -16.13 33.68
CA ASP A 106 8.06 -16.77 32.46
C ASP A 106 7.06 -16.66 31.29
N ALA A 107 5.76 -16.82 31.57
CA ALA A 107 4.73 -16.66 30.55
C ALA A 107 4.58 -15.20 30.11
N ARG A 108 4.80 -14.24 31.00
CA ARG A 108 4.84 -12.81 30.66
C ARG A 108 6.05 -12.49 29.79
N GLU A 109 7.23 -13.02 30.14
CA GLU A 109 8.45 -12.86 29.35
C GLU A 109 8.26 -13.39 27.93
N MET A 110 7.74 -14.63 27.80
CA MET A 110 7.42 -15.21 26.51
C MET A 110 6.42 -14.35 25.71
N LYS A 111 5.39 -13.80 26.36
CA LYS A 111 4.42 -12.92 25.69
C LYS A 111 5.09 -11.65 25.16
N VAL A 112 6.00 -11.03 25.92
CA VAL A 112 6.75 -9.86 25.45
C VAL A 112 7.69 -10.22 24.30
N ASP A 113 8.38 -11.36 24.37
CA ASP A 113 9.24 -11.83 23.28
C ASP A 113 8.46 -12.08 21.99
N MET A 114 7.23 -12.60 22.10
CA MET A 114 6.32 -12.75 20.96
C MET A 114 5.92 -11.39 20.36
N TYR A 115 5.53 -10.41 21.20
CA TYR A 115 5.24 -9.05 20.73
C TYR A 115 6.45 -8.42 20.04
N GLU A 116 7.64 -8.52 20.65
CA GLU A 116 8.87 -7.96 20.09
C GLU A 116 9.23 -8.59 18.76
N LYS A 117 9.17 -9.92 18.65
CA LYS A 117 9.46 -10.64 17.41
C LYS A 117 8.49 -10.25 16.30
N MET A 118 7.19 -10.25 16.60
CA MET A 118 6.15 -9.85 15.65
C MET A 118 6.34 -8.41 15.19
N PHE A 119 6.56 -7.49 16.13
CA PHE A 119 6.72 -6.06 15.83
C PHE A 119 8.01 -5.77 15.07
N LYS A 120 9.14 -6.37 15.45
CA LYS A 120 10.43 -6.18 14.77
C LYS A 120 10.46 -6.75 13.36
N GLN A 121 9.67 -7.79 13.08
CA GLN A 121 9.47 -8.33 11.73
C GLN A 121 8.55 -7.43 10.89
N ALA A 122 7.58 -6.77 11.52
CA ALA A 122 6.60 -5.93 10.83
C ALA A 122 7.11 -4.50 10.52
N ALA A 123 7.87 -3.90 11.43
CA ALA A 123 8.39 -2.54 11.30
C ALA A 123 9.91 -2.59 11.15
N ASP A 124 10.46 -2.20 10.00
CA ASP A 124 11.88 -2.08 9.75
C ASP A 124 12.49 -0.80 10.38
N LEU A 125 13.80 -0.59 10.17
CA LEU A 125 14.52 0.57 10.72
C LEU A 125 14.07 1.91 10.11
N GLU A 126 13.43 1.89 8.95
CA GLU A 126 12.89 3.08 8.29
C GLU A 126 11.50 3.44 8.84
N ASN A 127 10.79 2.49 9.44
CA ASN A 127 9.48 2.72 10.03
C ASN A 127 9.57 3.64 11.28
N PRO A 128 8.89 4.80 11.30
CA PRO A 128 8.98 5.78 12.38
C PRO A 128 8.46 5.24 13.72
N CYS A 129 7.56 4.26 13.70
CA CYS A 129 6.98 3.69 14.92
C CYS A 129 7.88 2.63 15.56
N ARG A 130 8.94 2.16 14.86
CA ARG A 130 9.82 1.11 15.38
C ARG A 130 10.48 1.50 16.69
N MET A 131 11.10 2.68 16.75
CA MET A 131 11.80 3.12 17.97
C MET A 131 10.85 3.26 19.17
N PRO A 132 9.72 3.99 19.07
CA PRO A 132 8.74 4.05 20.16
C PRO A 132 8.19 2.70 20.58
N GLY A 133 7.86 1.82 19.63
CA GLY A 133 7.31 0.49 19.92
C GLY A 133 8.33 -0.40 20.65
N VAL A 134 9.59 -0.43 20.19
CA VAL A 134 10.66 -1.19 20.87
C VAL A 134 10.94 -0.62 22.27
N ALA A 135 10.91 0.70 22.44
CA ALA A 135 11.08 1.33 23.75
C ALA A 135 9.95 0.95 24.72
N TYR A 136 8.70 0.91 24.24
CA TYR A 136 7.56 0.48 25.04
C TYR A 136 7.65 -1.00 25.43
N LEU A 137 7.98 -1.90 24.49
CA LEU A 137 8.13 -3.32 24.77
C LEU A 137 9.32 -3.61 25.71
N ARG A 138 10.41 -2.84 25.60
CA ARG A 138 11.51 -2.89 26.57
C ARG A 138 11.03 -2.50 27.98
N CYS A 139 10.23 -1.43 28.10
CA CYS A 139 9.64 -1.06 29.38
C CYS A 139 8.78 -2.19 29.97
N LEU A 140 8.03 -2.92 29.13
CA LEU A 140 7.30 -4.12 29.59
C LEU A 140 8.24 -5.22 30.10
N ARG A 141 9.38 -5.47 29.43
CA ARG A 141 10.41 -6.41 29.92
C ARG A 141 10.97 -5.98 31.27
N ASP A 142 11.25 -4.70 31.46
CA ASP A 142 11.84 -4.17 32.69
C ASP A 142 10.88 -4.22 33.89
N THR A 143 9.57 -4.33 33.63
CA THR A 143 8.48 -4.27 34.63
C THR A 143 7.63 -5.55 34.68
N LEU A 144 8.20 -6.69 34.29
CA LEU A 144 7.49 -7.99 34.25
C LEU A 144 7.01 -8.48 35.62
N THR A 145 7.78 -8.19 36.67
CA THR A 145 7.49 -8.59 38.06
C THR A 145 6.50 -7.66 38.76
N GLU A 146 6.12 -6.56 38.12
CA GLU A 146 5.15 -5.60 38.64
C GLU A 146 3.71 -5.96 38.24
N THR A 147 2.73 -5.30 38.86
CA THR A 147 1.33 -5.35 38.46
C THR A 147 1.04 -4.37 37.31
N GLN A 148 -0.07 -4.58 36.59
CA GLN A 148 -0.48 -3.68 35.50
C GLN A 148 -0.64 -2.21 35.93
N SER A 149 -1.08 -1.96 37.18
CA SER A 149 -1.24 -0.60 37.70
C SER A 149 0.09 0.13 37.87
N ALA A 150 1.10 -0.52 38.46
CA ALA A 150 2.44 0.02 38.62
C ALA A 150 3.16 0.17 37.26
N ARG A 151 3.02 -0.83 36.38
CA ARG A 151 3.58 -0.79 35.04
C ARG A 151 3.05 0.36 34.19
N ARG A 152 1.76 0.71 34.36
CA ARG A 152 1.16 1.83 33.66
C ARG A 152 1.88 3.14 33.97
N SER A 153 2.20 3.44 35.23
CA SER A 153 2.94 4.67 35.56
C SER A 153 4.32 4.72 34.91
N SER A 154 5.02 3.59 34.81
CA SER A 154 6.37 3.52 34.24
C SER A 154 6.37 3.59 32.71
N CYS A 155 5.44 2.90 32.05
CA CYS A 155 5.46 2.72 30.59
C CYS A 155 4.53 3.67 29.81
N LEU A 156 3.71 4.49 30.48
CA LEU A 156 2.75 5.38 29.81
C LEU A 156 3.42 6.37 28.86
N ASN A 157 4.57 6.93 29.23
CA ASN A 157 5.27 7.91 28.40
C ASN A 157 5.75 7.30 27.08
N ALA A 158 6.35 6.10 27.13
CA ALA A 158 6.76 5.36 25.93
C ALA A 158 5.55 4.95 25.08
N PHE A 159 4.47 4.49 25.73
CA PHE A 159 3.23 4.12 25.03
C PHE A 159 2.61 5.30 24.29
N SER A 160 2.60 6.50 24.90
CA SER A 160 1.99 7.70 24.31
C SER A 160 2.66 8.06 22.98
N SER A 161 3.99 7.99 22.90
CA SER A 161 4.75 8.21 21.66
C SER A 161 4.48 7.11 20.61
N PHE A 162 4.35 5.86 21.05
CA PHE A 162 4.04 4.75 20.16
C PHE A 162 2.62 4.89 19.57
N ASP A 163 1.64 5.21 20.40
CA ASP A 163 0.25 5.39 19.99
C ASP A 163 0.04 6.61 19.10
N ALA A 164 0.76 7.71 19.37
CA ALA A 164 0.76 8.89 18.50
C ALA A 164 1.24 8.54 17.08
N CYS A 165 2.35 7.80 16.97
CA CYS A 165 2.87 7.34 15.67
C CYS A 165 1.85 6.45 14.94
N ARG A 166 1.27 5.50 15.66
CA ARG A 166 0.30 4.54 15.14
C ARG A 166 -0.98 5.20 14.63
N THR A 167 -1.50 6.15 15.39
CA THR A 167 -2.64 6.99 14.99
C THR A 167 -2.28 7.82 13.75
N GLY A 168 -1.05 8.32 13.66
CA GLY A 168 -0.52 8.99 12.47
C GLY A 168 -0.56 8.11 11.22
N LEU A 169 -0.11 6.86 11.31
CA LEU A 169 -0.15 5.90 10.19
C LEU A 169 -1.59 5.58 9.76
N LEU A 170 -2.51 5.42 10.72
CA LEU A 170 -3.94 5.19 10.41
C LEU A 170 -4.57 6.39 9.68
N LYS A 171 -4.23 7.62 10.09
CA LYS A 171 -4.66 8.84 9.39
C LYS A 171 -4.08 8.94 7.99
N GLN A 172 -2.79 8.64 7.82
CA GLN A 172 -2.14 8.61 6.51
C GLN A 172 -2.79 7.58 5.58
N GLN A 173 -3.08 6.38 6.09
CA GLN A 173 -3.78 5.35 5.32
C GLN A 173 -5.18 5.81 4.91
N SER A 174 -5.93 6.44 5.82
CA SER A 174 -7.27 6.93 5.52
C SER A 174 -7.24 8.02 4.45
N ALA A 175 -6.34 8.99 4.57
CA ALA A 175 -6.18 10.09 3.62
C ALA A 175 -5.65 9.64 2.25
N ALA A 176 -4.93 8.52 2.17
CA ALA A 176 -4.48 7.97 0.89
C ALA A 176 -5.57 7.19 0.14
N VAL A 177 -6.65 6.81 0.84
CA VAL A 177 -7.81 6.10 0.27
C VAL A 177 -8.90 7.07 -0.17
N GLU A 178 -9.04 8.20 0.54
CA GLU A 178 -9.94 9.31 0.18
C GLU A 178 -9.51 10.02 -1.12
#